data_AF-A0A9D4ASF7-F1
#
_entry.id   AF-A0A9D4ASF7-F1
#
_cell.length_a   1.000
_cell.length_b   1.000
_cell.length_c   1.000
_cell.angle_alpha   90.00
_cell.angle_beta   90.00
_cell.angle_gamma   90.00
#
_symmetry.space_group_name_H-M   'P 1'
#
loop_
_entity.id
_entity.type
_entity.pdbx_description
1 polymer ?
#
loop_
_entity_poly.entity_id
_entity_poly.type
_entity_poly.pdbx_seq_one_letter_code
_entity_poly.pdbx_strand_id
1 'polypeptide(L)'
;MSNTLEISLISDTEYKSQHSQPECGYGLQPDRWTEYSIQTMEPDNLELVFDFFEEDLSERVLQGDELPGHVGTACLLSSMIAELGKSAGILTLPIMSRSSRKTIGKVRVDYIIIKPISGYSCDMEASYAKYWRPRRTLDVGHRGAGNSTTTTKLLMVPAKS
;
A
#
# COMPACT_ATOMS: atom_id res chain seq x y z
N MET A 1 16.53 -7.37 9.12
CA MET A 1 15.14 -6.88 9.16
C MET A 1 14.52 -7.21 7.81
N SER A 2 13.29 -7.71 7.77
CA SER A 2 12.64 -8.11 6.51
C SER A 2 12.13 -6.88 5.76
N ASN A 3 12.33 -6.83 4.44
CA ASN A 3 11.61 -5.91 3.58
C ASN A 3 10.11 -6.19 3.71
N THR A 4 9.30 -5.15 3.77
CA THR A 4 7.84 -5.28 3.70
C THR A 4 7.36 -4.82 2.33
N LEU A 5 6.43 -5.57 1.75
CA LEU A 5 5.73 -5.23 0.51
C LEU A 5 4.24 -5.29 0.81
N GLU A 6 3.56 -4.18 0.58
CA GLU A 6 2.10 -4.09 0.66
C GLU A 6 1.55 -3.71 -0.71
N ILE A 7 0.40 -4.30 -1.07
CA ILE A 7 -0.23 -4.07 -2.36
C ILE A 7 -1.70 -3.69 -2.11
N SER A 8 -2.12 -2.62 -2.76
CA SER A 8 -3.47 -2.08 -2.63
C SER A 8 -4.07 -1.89 -4.02
N LEU A 9 -5.35 -2.25 -4.15
CA LEU A 9 -6.14 -1.92 -5.32
C LEU A 9 -6.97 -0.69 -5.00
N ILE A 10 -6.82 0.36 -5.80
CA ILE A 10 -7.51 1.63 -5.59
C ILE A 10 -8.32 1.92 -6.86
N SER A 11 -9.49 2.54 -6.69
CA SER A 11 -10.32 3.12 -7.73
C SER A 11 -10.78 4.51 -7.29
N ASP A 12 -11.53 5.23 -8.15
CA ASP A 12 -12.07 6.55 -7.79
C ASP A 12 -13.00 6.53 -6.58
N THR A 13 -13.64 5.39 -6.30
CA THR A 13 -14.68 5.26 -5.27
C THR A 13 -14.32 4.28 -4.15
N GLU A 14 -13.32 3.43 -4.35
CA GLU A 14 -13.01 2.32 -3.44
C GLU A 14 -11.52 2.17 -3.20
N TYR A 15 -11.16 1.79 -1.97
CA TYR A 15 -9.82 1.40 -1.58
C TYR A 15 -9.88 0.02 -0.94
N LYS A 16 -9.11 -0.94 -1.48
CA LYS A 16 -9.00 -2.28 -0.91
C LYS A 16 -7.53 -2.65 -0.72
N SER A 17 -7.04 -2.42 0.50
CA SER A 17 -5.76 -2.95 0.94
C SER A 17 -5.86 -4.47 1.13
N GLN A 18 -4.94 -5.20 0.51
CA GLN A 18 -4.86 -6.64 0.66
C GLN A 18 -3.45 -7.05 1.05
N HIS A 19 -3.35 -7.88 2.08
CA HIS A 19 -2.07 -8.42 2.54
C HIS A 19 -1.60 -9.65 1.73
N SER A 20 -2.40 -10.12 0.78
CA SER A 20 -2.06 -11.26 -0.08
C SER A 20 -2.51 -11.01 -1.51
N GLN A 21 -1.56 -10.90 -2.43
CA GLN A 21 -1.85 -10.87 -3.86
C GLN A 21 -2.27 -12.27 -4.34
N PRO A 22 -3.28 -12.39 -5.21
CA PRO A 22 -3.55 -13.63 -5.94
C PRO A 22 -2.33 -14.04 -6.78
N GLU A 23 -2.25 -15.33 -7.11
CA GLU A 23 -1.12 -15.92 -7.84
C GLU A 23 -0.88 -15.26 -9.21
N CYS A 24 -1.94 -14.92 -9.95
CA CYS A 24 -1.87 -14.18 -11.22
C CYS A 24 -2.15 -12.67 -11.08
N GLY A 25 -2.14 -12.14 -9.85
CA GLY A 25 -2.42 -10.73 -9.59
C GLY A 25 -3.88 -10.34 -9.80
N TYR A 26 -4.09 -9.08 -10.20
CA TYR A 26 -5.41 -8.50 -10.44
C TYR A 26 -5.54 -8.07 -11.90
N GLY A 27 -6.75 -8.19 -12.44
CA GLY A 27 -7.05 -7.67 -13.77
C GLY A 27 -6.80 -6.17 -13.85
N LEU A 28 -6.03 -5.75 -14.86
CA LEU A 28 -5.79 -4.34 -15.16
C LEU A 28 -7.07 -3.74 -15.75
N GLN A 29 -7.69 -2.82 -15.02
CA GLN A 29 -8.89 -2.11 -15.46
C GLN A 29 -8.59 -0.61 -15.61
N PRO A 30 -9.16 0.10 -16.61
CA PRO A 30 -8.84 1.51 -16.84
C PRO A 30 -9.21 2.45 -15.69
N ASP A 31 -10.18 2.06 -14.86
CA ASP A 31 -10.70 2.79 -13.70
C ASP A 31 -10.03 2.38 -12.38
N ARG A 32 -9.01 1.50 -12.45
CA ARG A 32 -8.31 0.98 -11.27
C ARG A 32 -6.82 1.11 -11.42
N TRP A 33 -6.17 1.31 -10.29
CA TRP A 33 -4.73 1.42 -10.20
C TRP A 33 -4.23 0.51 -9.06
N THR A 34 -3.12 -0.15 -9.32
CA THR A 34 -2.43 -0.99 -8.34
C THR A 34 -1.33 -0.17 -7.70
N GLU A 35 -1.44 0.05 -6.40
CA GLU A 35 -0.43 0.69 -5.59
C GLU A 35 0.41 -0.41 -4.91
N TYR A 36 1.73 -0.22 -4.90
CA TYR A 36 2.64 -1.04 -4.12
C TYR A 36 3.49 -0.14 -3.20
N SER A 37 3.63 -0.55 -1.95
CA SER A 37 4.40 0.16 -0.94
C SER A 37 5.49 -0.76 -0.41
N ILE A 38 6.74 -0.32 -0.47
CA ILE A 38 7.89 -1.10 -0.06
C ILE A 38 8.66 -0.33 0.99
N GLN A 39 8.89 -0.98 2.13
CA GLN A 39 9.80 -0.47 3.15
C GLN A 39 11.04 -1.36 3.20
N THR A 40 12.19 -0.75 2.95
CA THR A 40 13.48 -1.43 2.93
C THR A 40 14.58 -0.56 3.50
N MET A 41 15.57 -1.20 4.12
CA MET A 41 16.81 -0.55 4.57
C MET A 41 17.90 -0.59 3.50
N GLU A 42 17.71 -1.37 2.42
CA GLU A 42 18.69 -1.58 1.35
C GLU A 42 18.07 -1.18 0.00
N PRO A 43 17.70 0.11 -0.18
CA PRO A 43 17.03 0.55 -1.39
C PRO A 43 17.86 0.31 -2.65
N ASP A 44 19.20 0.31 -2.56
CA ASP A 44 20.10 0.11 -3.70
C ASP A 44 20.06 -1.32 -4.27
N ASN A 45 19.60 -2.29 -3.47
CA ASN A 45 19.50 -3.70 -3.85
C ASN A 45 18.05 -4.10 -4.20
N LEU A 46 17.16 -3.12 -4.42
CA LEU A 46 15.77 -3.37 -4.74
C LEU A 46 15.59 -3.66 -6.24
N GLU A 47 14.91 -4.76 -6.53
CA GLU A 47 14.41 -5.12 -7.86
C GLU A 47 12.92 -5.46 -7.77
N LEU A 48 12.14 -4.89 -8.68
CA LEU A 48 10.71 -5.18 -8.82
C LEU A 48 10.44 -5.78 -10.19
N VAL A 49 9.71 -6.88 -10.17
CA VAL A 49 9.34 -7.63 -11.37
C VAL A 49 7.82 -7.56 -11.51
N PHE A 50 7.38 -7.08 -12.67
CA PHE A 50 5.97 -7.04 -13.04
C PHE A 50 5.72 -8.13 -14.07
N ASP A 51 5.01 -9.18 -13.66
CA ASP A 51 4.56 -10.23 -14.56
C ASP A 51 3.15 -9.94 -15.08
N PHE A 52 2.97 -10.10 -16.39
CA PHE A 52 1.74 -9.86 -17.09
C PHE A 52 1.14 -11.17 -17.56
N PHE A 53 -0.13 -11.36 -17.24
CA PHE A 53 -0.90 -12.55 -17.59
C PHE A 53 -2.10 -12.17 -18.47
N GLU A 54 -2.46 -13.07 -19.38
CA GLU A 54 -3.68 -12.94 -20.17
C GLU A 54 -4.88 -13.48 -19.38
N GLU A 55 -5.97 -12.70 -19.34
CA GLU A 55 -7.19 -13.05 -18.60
C GLU A 55 -7.94 -14.22 -19.25
N ASP A 56 -7.89 -14.32 -20.58
CA ASP A 56 -8.42 -15.45 -21.33
C ASP A 56 -7.32 -16.54 -21.42
N LEU A 57 -7.33 -17.46 -20.45
CA LEU A 57 -6.38 -18.57 -20.29
C LEU A 57 -6.46 -19.63 -21.43
N SER A 58 -6.93 -19.25 -22.61
CA SER A 58 -7.08 -20.12 -23.79
C SER A 58 -5.75 -20.38 -24.52
N GLU A 59 -4.67 -19.68 -24.17
CA GLU A 59 -3.33 -19.98 -24.68
C GLU A 59 -2.73 -21.27 -24.09
N ARG A 60 -1.94 -21.95 -24.94
CA ARG A 60 -1.25 -23.20 -24.58
C ARG A 60 -0.20 -22.91 -23.52
N VAL A 61 -0.33 -23.54 -22.35
CA VAL A 61 0.75 -23.69 -21.36
C VAL A 61 2.00 -24.18 -22.09
N LEU A 62 3.05 -23.34 -22.16
CA LEU A 62 4.31 -23.74 -22.76
C LEU A 62 5.11 -24.53 -21.73
N GLN A 63 5.90 -25.50 -22.18
CA GLN A 63 6.71 -26.33 -21.28
C GLN A 63 7.73 -25.44 -20.54
N GLY A 64 7.54 -25.24 -19.23
CA GLY A 64 8.34 -24.33 -18.40
C GLY A 64 7.57 -23.12 -17.83
N ASP A 65 6.26 -23.01 -18.07
CA ASP A 65 5.38 -22.09 -17.35
C ASP A 65 5.16 -22.52 -15.90
N GLU A 66 5.47 -21.64 -14.94
CA GLU A 66 4.99 -21.81 -13.56
C GLU A 66 3.47 -21.57 -13.48
N LEU A 67 2.95 -20.65 -14.30
CA LEU A 67 1.53 -20.27 -14.35
C LEU A 67 1.02 -20.15 -15.79
N PRO A 68 -0.20 -20.62 -16.09
CA PRO A 68 -0.80 -20.49 -17.41
C PRO A 68 -1.03 -19.02 -17.78
N GLY A 69 -0.84 -18.68 -19.05
CA GLY A 69 -1.16 -17.36 -19.59
C GLY A 69 -0.10 -16.27 -19.33
N HIS A 70 1.13 -16.61 -18.92
CA HIS A 70 2.22 -15.63 -18.79
C HIS A 70 2.63 -15.05 -20.15
N VAL A 71 2.43 -13.75 -20.34
CA VAL A 71 2.67 -13.06 -21.61
C VAL A 71 4.05 -12.43 -21.66
N GLY A 72 4.51 -11.91 -20.52
CA GLY A 72 5.80 -11.24 -20.43
C GLY A 72 6.04 -10.54 -19.11
N THR A 73 7.20 -9.91 -19.03
CA THR A 73 7.73 -9.35 -17.78
C THR A 73 8.32 -7.96 -18.02
N ALA A 74 8.17 -7.07 -17.05
CA ALA A 74 8.90 -5.81 -16.98
C ALA A 74 9.68 -5.73 -15.66
N CYS A 75 10.92 -5.26 -15.72
CA CYS A 75 11.80 -5.15 -14.55
C CYS A 75 12.08 -3.69 -14.21
N LEU A 76 11.91 -3.33 -12.95
CA LEU A 76 12.32 -2.05 -12.37
C LEU A 76 13.48 -2.27 -11.41
N LEU A 77 14.64 -1.77 -11.79
CA LEU A 77 15.85 -1.83 -10.98
C LEU A 77 16.01 -0.53 -10.18
N SER A 78 16.51 -0.64 -8.95
CA SER A 78 16.85 0.52 -8.13
C SER A 78 17.80 1.49 -8.84
N SER A 79 18.72 0.98 -9.67
CA SER A 79 19.61 1.81 -10.48
C SER A 79 18.85 2.76 -11.43
N MET A 80 17.75 2.33 -12.04
CA MET A 80 16.94 3.19 -12.92
C MET A 80 16.33 4.37 -12.15
N ILE A 81 15.94 4.12 -10.89
CA ILE A 81 15.39 5.14 -10.00
C ILE A 81 16.52 6.09 -9.56
N ALA A 82 17.67 5.54 -9.18
CA ALA A 82 18.84 6.29 -8.74
C ALA A 82 19.40 7.20 -9.85
N GLU A 83 19.48 6.70 -11.09
CA GLU A 83 19.93 7.44 -12.28
C GLU A 83 19.07 8.68 -12.55
N LEU A 84 17.77 8.61 -12.29
CA LEU A 84 16.87 9.74 -12.48
C LEU A 84 17.10 10.84 -11.42
N GLY A 85 17.69 10.49 -10.27
CA GLY A 85 18.04 11.42 -9.19
C GLY A 85 16.84 12.12 -8.54
N LYS A 86 15.61 11.68 -8.83
CA LYS A 86 14.36 12.28 -8.36
C LYS A 86 13.66 11.35 -7.40
N SER A 87 13.15 11.91 -6.30
CA SER A 87 12.33 11.20 -5.33
C SER A 87 10.89 10.98 -5.78
N ALA A 88 10.46 11.54 -6.92
CA ALA A 88 9.16 11.25 -7.50
C ALA A 88 9.22 11.40 -9.01
N GLY A 89 8.44 10.60 -9.73
CA GLY A 89 8.43 10.65 -11.19
C GLY A 89 7.62 9.53 -11.83
N ILE A 90 7.82 9.42 -13.14
CA ILE A 90 7.15 8.47 -14.00
C ILE A 90 8.23 7.68 -14.73
N LEU A 91 8.18 6.36 -14.64
CA LEU A 91 9.03 5.44 -15.38
C LEU A 91 8.20 4.72 -16.44
N THR A 92 8.81 4.43 -17.58
CA THR A 92 8.18 3.62 -18.63
C THR A 92 9.08 2.43 -18.92
N LEU A 93 8.62 1.25 -18.54
CA LEU A 93 9.38 0.01 -18.64
C LEU A 93 8.89 -0.80 -19.83
N PRO A 94 9.78 -1.36 -20.66
CA PRO A 94 9.36 -2.26 -21.73
C PRO A 94 8.86 -3.57 -21.14
N ILE A 95 7.74 -4.06 -21.66
CA ILE A 95 7.24 -5.40 -21.37
C ILE A 95 7.92 -6.34 -22.36
N MET A 96 8.79 -7.21 -21.85
CA MET A 96 9.52 -8.17 -22.64
C MET A 96 8.69 -9.43 -22.82
N SER A 97 8.43 -9.81 -24.07
CA SER A 97 7.71 -11.04 -24.41
C SER A 97 8.44 -12.25 -23.90
N ARG A 98 7.68 -13.16 -23.30
CA ARG A 98 8.16 -14.48 -22.88
C ARG A 98 8.71 -15.30 -24.06
N SER A 99 8.01 -15.32 -25.20
CA SER A 99 8.29 -16.24 -26.30
C SER A 99 9.20 -15.64 -27.37
N SER A 100 8.97 -14.38 -27.74
CA SER A 100 9.62 -13.76 -28.90
C SER A 100 10.89 -12.98 -28.54
N ARG A 101 11.20 -12.81 -27.24
CA ARG A 101 12.24 -11.91 -26.72
C ARG A 101 12.16 -10.48 -27.26
N LYS A 102 11.01 -10.09 -27.82
CA LYS A 102 10.73 -8.73 -28.31
C LYS A 102 9.90 -7.97 -27.28
N THR A 103 10.02 -6.65 -27.29
CA THR A 103 9.12 -5.79 -26.53
C THR A 103 7.72 -5.87 -27.13
N ILE A 104 6.74 -6.24 -26.31
CA ILE A 104 5.31 -6.35 -26.70
C ILE A 104 4.48 -5.15 -26.26
N GLY A 105 5.01 -4.36 -25.34
CA GLY A 105 4.32 -3.19 -24.81
C GLY A 105 5.20 -2.41 -23.87
N LYS A 106 4.60 -1.44 -23.19
CA LYS A 106 5.27 -0.66 -22.14
C LYS A 106 4.32 -0.51 -20.96
N VAL A 107 4.84 -0.62 -19.75
CA VAL A 107 4.13 -0.30 -18.52
C VAL A 107 4.60 1.05 -18.01
N ARG A 108 3.66 1.89 -17.59
CA ARG A 108 3.92 3.19 -16.97
C ARG A 108 3.82 3.02 -15.46
N VAL A 109 4.85 3.46 -14.75
CA VAL A 109 4.97 3.30 -13.31
C VAL A 109 5.18 4.68 -12.69
N ASP A 110 4.20 5.17 -11.95
CA ASP A 110 4.34 6.35 -11.11
C ASP A 110 5.00 5.94 -9.80
N TYR A 111 5.99 6.71 -9.34
CA TYR A 111 6.72 6.37 -8.12
C TYR A 111 6.96 7.59 -7.24
N ILE A 112 7.05 7.33 -5.93
CA ILE A 112 7.49 8.26 -4.90
C ILE A 112 8.42 7.54 -3.92
N ILE A 113 9.53 8.17 -3.57
CA ILE A 113 10.55 7.67 -2.64
C ILE A 113 10.50 8.56 -1.41
N ILE A 114 10.19 7.94 -0.28
CA ILE A 114 10.17 8.60 1.02
C ILE A 114 11.44 8.18 1.76
N LYS A 115 12.32 9.14 2.06
CA LYS A 115 13.55 8.90 2.83
C LYS A 115 13.37 9.45 4.25
N PRO A 116 13.94 8.79 5.26
CA PRO A 116 14.02 9.37 6.60
C PRO A 116 14.71 10.74 6.58
N ILE A 117 14.30 11.63 7.48
CA ILE A 117 14.93 12.95 7.61
C ILE A 117 16.35 12.73 8.15
N SER A 118 17.35 13.19 7.38
CA SER A 118 18.75 13.04 7.75
C SER A 118 19.08 13.82 9.03
N GLY A 119 19.73 13.17 10.00
CA GLY A 119 20.16 13.81 11.24
C GLY A 119 19.04 14.04 12.26
N TYR A 120 17.84 13.54 12.00
CA TYR A 120 16.72 13.59 12.95
C TYR A 120 16.46 12.19 13.52
N SER A 121 16.74 12.01 14.81
CA SER A 121 16.27 10.85 15.57
C SER A 121 14.83 11.12 15.98
N CYS A 122 13.87 10.45 15.34
CA CYS A 122 12.49 10.46 15.83
C CYS A 122 12.39 9.45 16.99
N ASP A 123 12.87 9.83 18.17
CA ASP A 123 12.42 9.18 19.38
C ASP A 123 11.04 9.76 19.74
N MET A 124 10.07 8.90 20.01
CA MET A 124 8.77 9.35 20.54
C MET A 124 8.86 9.82 22.00
N GLU A 125 10.07 10.14 22.47
CA GLU A 125 10.37 10.55 23.85
C GLU A 125 9.61 11.83 24.21
N ALA A 126 9.45 12.74 23.24
CA ALA A 126 8.65 13.97 23.36
C ALA A 126 7.31 13.88 22.60
N SER A 127 6.53 12.81 22.76
CA SER A 127 5.12 12.88 22.37
C SER A 127 4.36 13.83 23.31
N TYR A 128 3.82 14.94 22.78
CA TYR A 128 3.00 15.92 23.51
C TYR A 128 1.68 15.34 24.05
N ALA A 129 1.53 14.02 24.14
CA ALA A 129 0.42 13.34 24.81
C ALA A 129 0.20 13.84 26.24
N LYS A 130 1.27 14.26 26.93
CA LYS A 130 1.19 14.85 28.29
C LYS A 130 0.90 16.35 28.33
N TYR A 131 0.94 17.06 27.19
CA TYR A 131 0.65 18.50 27.10
C TYR A 131 -0.80 18.81 26.73
N TRP A 132 -1.65 17.80 26.63
CA TRP A 132 -3.09 18.01 26.69
C TRP A 132 -3.39 18.62 28.05
N ARG A 133 -3.50 19.96 28.11
CA ARG A 133 -4.04 20.65 29.28
C ARG A 133 -5.32 19.89 29.68
N PRO A 134 -5.58 19.64 30.97
CA PRO A 134 -6.83 19.04 31.43
C PRO A 134 -7.98 19.99 31.05
N ARG A 135 -8.43 19.87 29.81
CA ARG A 135 -9.65 20.46 29.31
C ARG A 135 -10.74 19.47 29.69
N ARG A 136 -11.91 19.98 30.04
CA ARG A 136 -13.10 19.13 30.16
C ARG A 136 -13.16 18.28 28.88
N THR A 137 -13.28 16.97 29.03
CA THR A 137 -13.47 16.05 27.91
C THR A 137 -14.52 16.66 27.00
N LEU A 138 -14.16 16.95 25.75
CA LEU A 138 -15.14 17.38 24.78
C LEU A 138 -16.08 16.19 24.63
N ASP A 139 -17.34 16.37 25.02
CA ASP A 139 -18.37 15.35 24.83
C ASP A 139 -18.65 15.26 23.34
N VAL A 140 -17.78 14.53 22.64
CA VAL A 140 -18.00 14.11 21.27
C VAL A 140 -19.10 13.06 21.34
N GLY A 141 -20.34 13.55 21.31
CA GLY A 141 -21.54 12.72 21.36
C GLY A 141 -21.37 11.53 20.42
N HIS A 142 -21.62 10.34 20.96
CA HIS A 142 -21.56 9.09 20.21
C HIS A 142 -22.57 9.15 19.07
N ARG A 143 -22.12 9.45 17.85
CA ARG A 143 -22.91 9.17 16.66
C ARG A 143 -22.87 7.66 16.40
N GLY A 144 -23.80 6.97 17.07
CA GLY A 144 -24.36 5.71 16.62
C GLY A 144 -23.73 4.44 17.16
N ALA A 145 -24.21 3.97 18.32
CA ALA A 145 -24.62 2.58 18.53
C ALA A 145 -25.39 2.44 19.86
N GLY A 146 -26.71 2.26 19.75
CA GLY A 146 -27.52 1.41 20.65
C GLY A 146 -27.64 1.73 22.14
N ASN A 147 -28.87 2.08 22.53
CA ASN A 147 -29.51 2.03 23.87
C ASN A 147 -29.08 3.02 24.97
N SER A 148 -29.96 4.00 25.13
CA SER A 148 -30.10 4.89 26.28
C SER A 148 -30.47 4.12 27.54
N THR A 149 -29.66 4.24 28.60
CA THR A 149 -30.07 3.90 29.97
C THR A 149 -29.79 5.11 30.85
N THR A 150 -30.82 5.92 31.09
CA THR A 150 -30.79 7.00 32.08
C THR A 150 -30.70 6.40 33.47
N THR A 151 -29.50 6.26 34.04
CA THR A 151 -29.37 6.09 35.48
C THR A 151 -29.60 7.45 36.14
N THR A 152 -30.88 7.74 36.43
CA THR A 152 -31.28 8.78 37.36
C THR A 152 -30.52 8.59 38.66
N LYS A 153 -29.62 9.52 38.98
CA LYS A 153 -28.99 9.59 40.30
C LYS A 153 -30.10 9.81 41.33
N LEU A 154 -30.47 8.74 42.02
CA LEU A 154 -31.23 8.84 43.27
C LEU A 154 -30.36 9.60 44.27
N LEU A 155 -30.79 10.81 44.58
CA LEU A 155 -30.23 11.67 45.60
C LEU A 155 -30.42 10.98 46.96
N MET A 156 -29.37 10.38 47.49
CA MET A 156 -29.33 9.97 48.89
C MET A 156 -28.89 11.18 49.72
N VAL A 157 -29.87 11.88 50.30
CA VAL A 157 -29.66 12.97 51.27
C VAL A 157 -29.22 12.35 52.61
N PRO A 158 -28.15 12.83 53.26
CA PRO A 158 -27.76 12.35 54.58
C PRO A 158 -28.63 13.00 55.65
N ALA A 159 -29.38 12.20 56.42
CA ALA A 159 -29.98 12.64 57.67
C ALA A 159 -28.96 12.49 58.81
N LYS A 160 -28.65 13.60 59.48
CA LYS A 160 -27.96 13.65 60.77
C LYS A 160 -29.00 13.86 61.89
N SER A 161 -28.61 13.36 63.07
CA SER A 161 -29.29 13.32 64.38
C SER A 161 -30.17 12.09 64.59
#